data_AF-A0A7U4DPT6-F1
#
_entry.id   AF-A0A7U4DPT6-F1
#
_cell.length_a   1.000
_cell.length_b   1.000
_cell.length_c   1.000
_cell.angle_alpha   90.00
_cell.angle_beta   90.00
_cell.angle_gamma   90.00
#
_symmetry.space_group_name_H-M   'P 1'
#
loop_
_entity.id
_entity.type
_entity.pdbx_description
1 polymer ?
#
loop_
_entity_poly.entity_id
_entity_poly.type
_entity_poly.pdbx_seq_one_letter_code
_entity_poly.pdbx_strand_id
1 'polypeptide(L)'
;MERETVRALLVQLRETIQAEREHAKMLDLASMMADIRRKEAIILALNGVDTLHPDDQQVAREIQRENRRNAFLFRATLNWIQDTMEFFGRKSVPVTYNPYGRSQNSTINGRLLSGRI
;
A
#
# COMPACT_ATOMS: atom_id res chain seq x y z
N MET A 1 5.69 13.71 -29.04
CA MET A 1 6.77 13.96 -28.06
C MET A 1 8.09 13.53 -28.68
N GLU A 2 9.17 14.25 -28.41
CA GLU A 2 10.50 13.84 -28.85
C GLU A 2 11.00 12.63 -28.06
N ARG A 3 11.77 11.76 -28.72
CA ARG A 3 12.29 10.50 -28.15
C ARG A 3 13.09 10.75 -26.86
N GLU A 4 13.90 11.80 -26.83
CA GLU A 4 14.71 12.17 -25.66
C GLU A 4 13.84 12.51 -24.45
N THR A 5 12.72 13.22 -24.68
CA THR A 5 11.75 13.54 -23.63
C THR A 5 11.09 12.28 -23.07
N VAL A 6 10.70 11.34 -23.93
CA VAL A 6 10.10 10.05 -23.50
C VAL A 6 11.10 9.26 -22.66
N ARG A 7 12.35 9.17 -23.10
CA ARG A 7 13.41 8.47 -22.36
C ARG A 7 13.68 9.11 -21.01
N ALA A 8 13.75 10.45 -20.95
CA ALA A 8 13.91 11.17 -19.68
C ALA A 8 12.76 10.88 -18.70
N LEU A 9 11.51 10.87 -19.19
CA LEU A 9 10.34 10.55 -18.37
C LEU A 9 10.35 9.10 -17.88
N LEU A 10 10.79 8.14 -18.70
CA LEU A 10 10.95 6.75 -18.27
C LEU A 10 12.01 6.60 -17.17
N VAL A 11 13.14 7.29 -17.31
CA VAL A 11 14.19 7.28 -16.28
C VAL A 11 13.66 7.88 -14.98
N GLN A 12 12.98 9.02 -15.04
CA GLN A 12 12.35 9.65 -13.88
C GLN A 12 11.28 8.75 -13.24
N LEU A 13 10.49 8.03 -14.04
CA LEU A 13 9.50 7.08 -13.55
C LEU A 13 10.17 5.95 -12.75
N ARG A 14 11.26 5.39 -13.29
CA ARG A 14 12.03 4.34 -12.62
C ARG A 14 12.58 4.83 -11.27
N GLU A 15 13.18 6.01 -11.25
CA GLU A 15 13.71 6.62 -10.02
C GLU A 15 12.61 6.87 -8.99
N THR A 16 11.46 7.37 -9.43
CA THR A 16 10.31 7.62 -8.54
C THR A 16 9.79 6.31 -7.91
N ILE A 17 9.72 5.21 -8.69
CA ILE A 17 9.31 3.89 -8.18
C ILE A 17 10.35 3.32 -7.20
N GLN A 18 11.64 3.59 -7.41
CA GLN A 18 12.68 3.18 -6.46
C GLN A 18 12.60 3.98 -5.16
N ALA A 19 12.42 5.30 -5.24
CA ALA A 19 12.23 6.18 -4.08
C ALA A 19 10.99 5.77 -3.25
N GLU A 20 9.87 5.47 -3.93
CA GLU A 20 8.63 5.01 -3.31
C GLU A 20 8.89 3.77 -2.42
N ARG A 21 9.76 2.86 -2.85
CA ARG A 21 10.14 1.70 -2.04
C ARG A 21 10.94 2.06 -0.81
N GLU A 22 11.91 2.97 -0.94
CA GLU A 22 12.76 3.37 0.19
C GLU A 22 11.93 4.12 1.24
N HIS A 23 11.05 5.03 0.83
CA HIS A 23 10.12 5.69 1.74
C HIS A 23 9.14 4.70 2.40
N ALA A 24 8.69 3.68 1.67
CA ALA A 24 7.85 2.62 2.22
C ALA A 24 8.54 1.80 3.32
N LYS A 25 9.83 1.49 3.15
CA LYS A 25 10.61 0.80 4.19
C LYS A 25 10.76 1.66 5.45
N MET A 26 10.86 2.98 5.29
CA MET A 26 10.96 3.95 6.39
C MET A 26 9.61 4.30 7.02
N LEU A 27 8.50 3.81 6.46
CA LEU A 27 7.13 4.18 6.84
C LEU A 27 6.87 5.71 6.76
N ASP A 28 7.58 6.40 5.87
CA ASP A 28 7.38 7.82 5.61
C ASP A 28 6.20 8.04 4.66
N LEU A 29 5.00 8.10 5.25
CA LEU A 29 3.76 8.24 4.50
C LEU A 29 3.68 9.55 3.69
N ALA A 30 4.29 10.63 4.18
CA ALA A 30 4.24 11.93 3.50
C ALA A 30 5.06 11.88 2.20
N SER A 31 6.27 11.36 2.26
CA SER A 31 7.14 11.18 1.10
C SER A 31 6.57 10.16 0.12
N MET A 32 5.99 9.05 0.61
CA MET A 32 5.29 8.08 -0.23
C MET A 32 4.13 8.72 -1.02
N MET A 33 3.32 9.56 -0.37
CA MET A 33 2.22 10.27 -1.05
C MET A 33 2.74 11.23 -2.12
N ALA A 34 3.87 11.91 -1.87
CA ALA A 34 4.51 12.77 -2.85
C ALA A 34 5.00 11.97 -4.07
N ASP A 35 5.61 10.80 -3.85
CA ASP A 35 6.05 9.91 -4.92
C ASP A 35 4.89 9.37 -5.76
N ILE A 36 3.76 9.02 -5.13
CA ILE A 36 2.56 8.57 -5.84
C ILE A 36 2.06 9.67 -6.79
N ARG A 37 1.95 10.91 -6.31
CA ARG A 37 1.52 12.05 -7.14
C ARG A 37 2.48 12.30 -8.30
N ARG A 38 3.80 12.22 -8.04
CA ARG A 38 4.82 12.36 -9.08
C ARG A 38 4.73 11.25 -10.12
N LYS A 39 4.54 10.00 -9.67
CA LYS A 39 4.34 8.82 -10.53
C LYS A 39 3.12 8.98 -11.42
N GLU A 40 1.98 9.40 -10.87
CA GLU A 40 0.75 9.66 -11.63
C GLU A 40 0.95 10.73 -12.71
N ALA A 41 1.61 11.85 -12.38
CA ALA A 41 1.91 12.91 -13.34
C ALA A 41 2.77 12.41 -14.50
N ILE A 42 3.80 11.59 -14.22
CA ILE A 42 4.66 11.02 -15.26
C ILE A 42 3.89 10.00 -16.12
N ILE A 43 3.06 9.14 -15.52
CA ILE A 43 2.23 8.18 -16.27
C ILE A 43 1.26 8.93 -17.19
N LEU A 44 0.61 9.99 -16.71
CA LEU A 44 -0.27 10.82 -17.53
C LEU A 44 0.47 11.46 -18.70
N ALA A 45 1.69 11.95 -18.48
CA ALA A 45 2.53 12.49 -19.56
C ALA A 45 2.94 11.41 -20.58
N LEU A 46 3.15 10.17 -20.14
CA LEU A 46 3.53 9.04 -20.99
C LEU A 46 2.35 8.40 -21.75
N ASN A 47 1.10 8.62 -21.31
CA ASN A 47 -0.09 8.05 -21.95
C ASN A 47 -0.26 8.46 -23.43
N GLY A 48 0.34 9.57 -23.86
CA GLY A 48 0.33 10.02 -25.27
C GLY A 48 1.35 9.33 -26.18
N VAL A 49 2.08 8.32 -25.69
CA VAL A 49 3.13 7.61 -26.44
C VAL A 49 2.63 6.23 -26.87
N ASP A 50 2.23 6.09 -28.13
CA ASP A 50 1.69 4.83 -28.67
C ASP A 50 2.76 3.78 -28.98
N THR A 51 3.98 4.20 -29.33
CA THR A 51 5.06 3.29 -29.74
C THR A 51 6.36 3.65 -29.05
N LEU A 52 6.90 2.69 -28.30
CA LEU A 52 8.17 2.83 -27.60
C LEU A 52 9.34 2.41 -28.49
N HIS A 53 10.41 3.18 -28.49
CA HIS A 53 11.64 2.82 -29.21
C HIS A 53 12.25 1.54 -28.61
N PRO A 54 12.82 0.62 -29.43
CA PRO A 54 13.45 -0.62 -28.95
C PRO A 54 14.42 -0.44 -27.79
N ASP A 55 15.29 0.56 -27.85
CA ASP A 55 16.27 0.88 -26.79
C ASP A 55 15.63 1.21 -25.43
N ASP A 56 14.41 1.75 -25.42
CA ASP A 56 13.70 2.14 -24.20
C ASP A 56 12.88 0.98 -23.61
N GLN A 57 12.71 -0.12 -24.36
CA GLN A 57 11.99 -1.32 -23.89
C GLN A 57 12.66 -1.96 -22.68
N GLN A 58 13.99 -1.90 -22.60
CA GLN A 58 14.71 -2.40 -21.43
C GLN A 58 14.29 -1.65 -20.15
N VAL A 59 14.24 -0.31 -20.23
CA VAL A 59 13.84 0.55 -19.10
C VAL A 59 12.39 0.29 -18.72
N ALA A 60 11.49 0.14 -19.69
CA ALA A 60 10.09 -0.20 -19.43
C ALA A 60 9.93 -1.55 -18.72
N ARG A 61 10.72 -2.57 -19.09
CA ARG A 61 10.72 -3.87 -18.40
C ARG A 61 11.24 -3.76 -16.96
N GLU A 62 12.28 -2.95 -16.73
CA GLU A 62 12.78 -2.66 -15.37
C GLU A 62 11.67 -2.01 -14.53
N ILE A 63 11.03 -0.96 -15.04
CA ILE A 63 9.90 -0.28 -14.38
C ILE A 63 8.81 -1.27 -13.97
N GLN A 64 8.40 -2.19 -14.87
CA GLN A 64 7.38 -3.20 -14.56
C GLN A 64 7.82 -4.14 -13.43
N ARG A 65 9.07 -4.60 -13.42
CA ARG A 65 9.60 -5.46 -12.35
C ARG A 65 9.63 -4.72 -11.01
N GLU A 66 10.10 -3.47 -11.03
CA GLU A 66 10.19 -2.64 -9.82
C GLU A 66 8.80 -2.31 -9.25
N ASN A 67 7.82 -2.00 -10.11
CA ASN A 67 6.45 -1.77 -9.69
C ASN A 67 5.80 -3.04 -9.09
N ARG A 68 6.06 -4.21 -9.69
CA ARG A 68 5.58 -5.50 -9.14
C ARG A 68 6.19 -5.79 -7.77
N ARG A 69 7.47 -5.47 -7.57
CA ARG A 69 8.14 -5.59 -6.26
C ARG A 69 7.50 -4.68 -5.22
N ASN A 70 7.21 -3.42 -5.58
CA ASN A 70 6.54 -2.48 -4.68
C ASN A 70 5.13 -2.97 -4.32
N ALA A 71 4.35 -3.43 -5.29
CA ALA A 71 3.02 -3.98 -5.05
C ALA A 71 3.06 -5.18 -4.08
N PHE A 72 4.06 -6.05 -4.21
CA PHE A 72 4.25 -7.16 -3.27
C PHE A 72 4.57 -6.67 -1.86
N LEU A 73 5.48 -5.69 -1.73
CA LEU A 73 5.82 -5.08 -0.44
C LEU A 73 4.56 -4.49 0.22
N PHE A 74 3.79 -3.66 -0.50
CA PHE A 74 2.58 -3.05 0.04
C PHE A 74 1.54 -4.06 0.47
N ARG A 75 1.33 -5.11 -0.34
CA ARG A 75 0.41 -6.20 0.02
C ARG A 75 0.86 -6.93 1.28
N ALA A 76 2.16 -7.24 1.39
CA ALA A 76 2.70 -7.90 2.58
C ALA A 76 2.52 -7.02 3.83
N THR A 77 2.80 -5.72 3.72
CA THR A 77 2.60 -4.75 4.82
C THR A 77 1.12 -4.64 5.22
N LEU A 78 0.20 -4.56 4.26
CA LEU A 78 -1.25 -4.51 4.55
C LEU A 78 -1.75 -5.77 5.25
N ASN A 79 -1.32 -6.94 4.79
CA ASN A 79 -1.66 -8.21 5.44
C ASN A 79 -1.13 -8.22 6.88
N TRP A 80 0.12 -7.79 7.09
CA TRP A 80 0.70 -7.71 8.43
C TRP A 80 -0.08 -6.75 9.36
N ILE A 81 -0.54 -5.61 8.84
CA ILE A 81 -1.41 -4.68 9.60
C ILE A 81 -2.74 -5.35 9.96
N GLN A 82 -3.38 -6.05 9.03
CA GLN A 82 -4.64 -6.77 9.26
C GLN A 82 -4.49 -7.86 10.33
N ASP A 83 -3.44 -8.69 10.23
CA ASP A 83 -3.13 -9.74 11.21
C ASP A 83 -2.88 -9.14 12.61
N THR A 84 -2.17 -8.00 12.65
CA THR A 84 -1.90 -7.26 13.89
C THR A 84 -3.18 -6.71 14.50
N MET A 85 -4.09 -6.16 13.70
CA MET A 85 -5.40 -5.70 14.17
C MET A 85 -6.25 -6.84 14.70
N GLU A 86 -6.26 -7.99 14.03
CA GLU A 86 -6.97 -9.18 14.51
C GLU A 86 -6.43 -9.65 15.88
N PHE A 87 -5.10 -9.67 16.03
CA PHE A 87 -4.46 -10.00 17.30
C PHE A 87 -4.88 -9.06 18.44
N PHE A 88 -4.88 -7.75 18.21
CA PHE A 88 -5.32 -6.78 19.21
C PHE A 88 -6.83 -6.83 19.46
N GLY A 89 -7.65 -7.07 18.43
CA GLY A 89 -9.09 -7.25 18.56
C GLY A 89 -9.48 -8.45 19.42
N ARG A 90 -8.70 -9.55 19.36
CA ARG A 90 -8.89 -10.70 20.25
C ARG A 90 -8.60 -10.39 21.72
N LYS A 91 -7.73 -9.42 22.00
CA LYS A 91 -7.36 -8.99 23.37
C LYS A 91 -8.26 -7.89 23.94
N SER A 92 -9.08 -7.22 23.11
CA SER A 92 -9.97 -6.14 23.56
C SER A 92 -11.28 -6.63 24.16
N VAL A 93 -11.58 -7.93 24.09
CA VAL A 93 -12.70 -8.52 24.82
C VAL A 93 -12.27 -8.70 26.28
N PRO A 94 -12.85 -7.96 27.25
CA PRO A 94 -12.55 -8.20 28.65
C PRO A 94 -12.97 -9.64 29.00
N VAL A 95 -12.01 -10.42 29.50
CA VAL A 95 -12.29 -11.70 30.13
C VAL A 95 -13.04 -11.40 31.42
N THR A 96 -14.36 -11.53 31.40
CA THR A 96 -15.17 -11.43 32.61
C THR A 96 -15.09 -12.76 33.34
N TYR A 97 -14.70 -12.71 34.62
CA TYR A 97 -14.74 -13.87 35.50
C TYR A 97 -16.16 -14.02 36.05
N ASN A 98 -16.74 -15.21 35.96
CA ASN A 98 -17.97 -15.51 36.68
C ASN A 98 -17.69 -15.64 38.20
N PRO A 99 -18.73 -15.69 39.07
CA PRO A 99 -18.56 -15.85 40.52
C PRO A 99 -17.80 -17.13 40.94
N TYR A 100 -17.57 -18.06 40.01
CA TYR A 100 -16.82 -19.31 40.19
C TYR A 100 -15.41 -19.26 39.60
N GLY A 101 -14.91 -18.07 39.22
CA GLY A 101 -13.53 -17.87 38.72
C GLY A 101 -13.25 -18.43 37.33
N ARG A 102 -14.27 -18.84 36.56
CA ARG A 102 -14.08 -19.24 35.16
C ARG A 102 -14.10 -18.03 34.25
N SER A 103 -13.12 -17.97 33.34
CA SER A 103 -13.08 -17.00 32.25
C SER A 103 -14.23 -17.27 31.27
N GLN A 104 -15.06 -16.27 31.04
CA GLN A 104 -16.02 -16.27 29.94
C GLN A 104 -15.68 -15.13 28.97
N ASN A 105 -15.64 -15.45 27.68
CA ASN A 105 -15.51 -14.46 26.62
C ASN A 105 -16.83 -13.67 26.57
N SER A 106 -16.81 -12.41 27.03
CA SER A 106 -17.95 -11.51 26.95
C SER A 106 -18.25 -11.21 25.48
N THR A 107 -19.20 -11.91 24.88
CA THR A 107 -19.74 -11.54 23.57
C THR A 107 -20.62 -10.31 23.78
N ILE A 108 -20.05 -9.11 23.71
CA ILE A 108 -20.83 -7.86 23.63
C ILE A 108 -21.39 -7.78 22.20
N ASN A 109 -22.30 -8.71 21.86
CA ASN A 109 -23.14 -8.58 20.69
C ASN A 109 -24.33 -7.70 21.09
N GLY A 110 -24.43 -6.57 20.39
CA GLY A 110 -25.30 -5.43 20.66
C GLY A 110 -26.70 -5.77 21.16
N ARG A 111 -27.01 -5.26 22.36
CA ARG A 111 -28.39 -5.11 22.86
C ARG A 111 -28.69 -3.70 23.38
N LEU A 112 -27.85 -2.73 23.05
CA LEU A 112 -28.06 -1.31 23.35
C LEU A 112 -28.86 -0.56 22.25
N LEU A 113 -29.18 -1.21 21.14
CA LEU A 113 -30.01 -0.64 20.06
C LEU A 113 -31.47 -1.15 20.05
N SER A 114 -31.85 -2.10 20.92
CA SER A 114 -33.27 -2.47 21.07
C SER A 114 -33.90 -1.60 22.15
N GLY A 115 -34.27 -0.37 21.78
CA GLY A 115 -35.03 0.55 22.63
C GLY A 115 -36.37 -0.04 23.06
N ARG A 116 -36.39 -0.68 24.22
CA ARG A 116 -37.60 -0.89 25.02
C ARG A 116 -37.21 -0.73 26.48
N ILE A 117 -37.65 0.38 27.06
CA ILE A 117 -37.95 0.50 28.48
C ILE A 117 -39.13 -0.42 28.78
#